data_AF-A0A1X2J018-F1
#
_entry.id   AF-A0A1X2J018-F1
#
_cell.length_a   1.000
_cell.length_b   1.000
_cell.length_c   1.000
_cell.angle_alpha   90.00
_cell.angle_beta   90.00
_cell.angle_gamma   90.00
#
_symmetry.space_group_name_H-M   'P 1'
#
loop_
_entity.id
_entity.type
_entity.pdbx_description
1 polymer ?
#
loop_
_entity_poly.entity_id
_entity_poly.type
_entity_poly.pdbx_seq_one_letter_code
_entity_poly.pdbx_strand_id
1 'polypeptide(L)'
;MILSDSMSRTQFSPVIGMGSIIEEGIIWHMEFLHTPTNSLDRIILVAIVYNDISRLCRIILFSIDASDSQKASIKVVGRLPLEFKTPLPILLLPLQCYQESFMVITERTVCVLSADDISCGNVLYPVVPISSNDFDSNTNEDILITSYSLCADPTLPYMYLGTAEGYLLKLDISDLDSMKWIACQKVNPIGQQMCVLGLIQVDDDEGELWMAEALFYVGESADSQLVAIPWNDGDSCNTSAPFVLQTLVNRAPLTDWQIVRKNGQPDRLVTCSGQDEQGALHYISRDVDSTTLYASDVNWNGITKMWCLSNSLGRCHLVASSSYSTRVALLDYEDRMDEDTTEIVETQVPSIYAGSFKVHLHGTVVIQITQDGTTLLDVDGVLLLRCPNSSGFTTVIVPHG
;
A
#
# COMPACT_ATOMS: atom_id res chain seq x y z
N MET A 1 35.88 57.16 12.41
CA MET A 1 35.16 57.46 13.67
C MET A 1 33.71 57.72 13.28
N ILE A 2 32.97 56.62 13.12
CA ILE A 2 31.60 56.54 12.65
C ILE A 2 30.85 55.86 13.78
N LEU A 3 29.90 56.55 14.37
CA LEU A 3 28.75 56.03 15.12
C LEU A 3 27.90 57.25 15.53
N SER A 4 26.66 57.28 15.07
CA SER A 4 25.57 57.90 15.83
C SER A 4 24.24 57.27 15.41
N ASP A 5 23.88 56.22 16.13
CA ASP A 5 22.58 56.00 16.77
C ASP A 5 21.35 56.68 16.16
N SER A 6 20.64 55.90 15.35
CA SER A 6 19.19 55.73 15.50
C SER A 6 18.73 54.38 14.94
N MET A 7 19.41 53.29 15.36
CA MET A 7 18.86 51.94 15.29
C MET A 7 17.95 51.72 16.50
N SER A 8 16.74 52.25 16.42
CA SER A 8 15.67 51.94 17.36
C SER A 8 15.08 50.56 17.04
N ARG A 9 15.16 49.64 18.00
CA ARG A 9 14.53 48.30 17.98
C ARG A 9 12.99 48.31 17.92
N THR A 10 12.36 49.45 17.64
CA THR A 10 10.88 49.59 17.55
C THR A 10 10.38 49.87 16.13
N GLN A 11 11.28 49.95 15.13
CA GLN A 11 10.89 50.09 13.73
C GLN A 11 11.62 49.07 12.86
N PHE A 12 11.26 47.80 13.02
CA PHE A 12 11.41 46.85 11.92
C PHE A 12 10.23 47.12 10.98
N SER A 13 10.48 47.85 9.90
CA SER A 13 9.54 47.88 8.78
C SER A 13 9.89 46.67 7.91
N PRO A 14 9.09 45.59 7.90
CA PRO A 14 9.32 44.53 6.94
C PRO A 14 9.29 45.16 5.55
N VAL A 15 10.25 44.79 4.70
CA VAL A 15 10.31 45.28 3.32
C VAL A 15 9.12 44.69 2.57
N ILE A 16 7.94 45.31 2.69
CA ILE A 16 6.79 45.06 1.83
C ILE A 16 7.07 45.79 0.52
N GLY A 17 8.02 45.26 -0.26
CA GLY A 17 8.33 45.74 -1.60
C GLY A 17 7.44 45.03 -2.62
N MET A 18 6.58 45.77 -3.32
CA MET A 18 5.90 45.32 -4.55
C MET A 18 6.87 45.12 -5.74
N GLY A 19 8.13 44.78 -5.48
CA GLY A 19 9.09 44.38 -6.51
C GLY A 19 9.16 42.87 -6.57
N SER A 20 9.12 42.27 -7.76
CA SER A 20 9.53 40.88 -7.94
C SER A 20 10.98 40.77 -7.50
N ILE A 21 11.23 40.31 -6.27
CA ILE A 21 12.58 39.99 -5.81
C ILE A 21 12.99 38.73 -6.58
N ILE A 22 13.99 38.88 -7.44
CA ILE A 22 14.61 37.73 -8.11
C ILE A 22 15.56 37.11 -7.08
N GLU A 23 15.27 35.89 -6.65
CA GLU A 23 16.19 35.08 -5.84
C GLU A 23 16.94 34.13 -6.78
N GLU A 24 18.25 34.32 -6.89
CA GLU A 24 19.12 33.48 -7.71
C GLU A 24 19.46 32.19 -6.96
N GLY A 25 19.19 31.04 -7.58
CA GLY A 25 19.58 29.74 -7.06
C GLY A 25 18.73 28.60 -7.61
N ILE A 26 18.94 27.42 -7.06
CA ILE A 26 18.21 26.19 -7.33
C ILE A 26 17.18 26.02 -6.21
N ILE A 27 15.91 25.87 -6.58
CA ILE A 27 14.88 25.46 -5.63
C ILE A 27 15.19 24.02 -5.21
N TRP A 28 15.53 23.84 -3.94
CA TRP A 28 15.90 22.57 -3.35
C TRP A 28 14.67 21.83 -2.80
N HIS A 29 13.82 22.55 -2.06
CA HIS A 29 12.51 22.07 -1.59
C HIS A 29 11.46 23.17 -1.68
N MET A 30 10.19 22.78 -1.78
CA MET A 30 9.07 23.71 -1.81
C MET A 30 7.83 23.03 -1.23
N GLU A 31 7.18 23.66 -0.25
CA GLU A 31 5.98 23.11 0.38
C GLU A 31 4.95 24.20 0.71
N PHE A 32 3.68 23.83 0.66
CA PHE A 32 2.57 24.68 1.10
C PHE A 32 2.32 24.50 2.59
N LEU A 33 2.19 25.59 3.33
CA LEU A 33 1.93 25.56 4.77
C LEU A 33 0.44 25.50 5.08
N HIS A 34 0.07 24.81 6.15
CA HIS A 34 -1.30 24.77 6.65
C HIS A 34 -1.67 26.11 7.28
N THR A 35 -2.74 26.75 6.81
CA THR A 35 -3.22 28.04 7.34
C THR A 35 -4.38 27.87 8.33
N PRO A 36 -4.56 28.79 9.30
CA PRO A 36 -5.69 28.77 10.24
C PRO A 36 -7.05 28.87 9.58
N THR A 37 -7.09 29.57 8.45
CA THR A 37 -8.30 29.85 7.70
C THR A 37 -8.47 28.81 6.61
N ASN A 38 -9.65 28.17 6.54
CA ASN A 38 -10.10 27.40 5.37
C ASN A 38 -10.31 28.27 4.11
N SER A 39 -9.90 29.54 4.14
CA SER A 39 -9.95 30.41 2.97
C SER A 39 -8.89 29.98 1.98
N LEU A 40 -9.32 29.53 0.81
CA LEU A 40 -8.46 29.21 -0.34
C LEU A 40 -7.72 30.44 -0.90
N ASP A 41 -8.01 31.62 -0.37
CA ASP A 41 -7.55 32.90 -0.88
C ASP A 41 -6.14 33.27 -0.39
N ARG A 42 -5.72 32.83 0.79
CA ARG A 42 -4.37 33.09 1.32
C ARG A 42 -3.60 31.78 1.39
N ILE A 43 -2.71 31.59 0.43
CA ILE A 43 -1.83 30.42 0.36
C ILE A 43 -0.44 30.87 0.81
N ILE A 44 0.19 30.07 1.68
CA ILE A 44 1.55 30.30 2.13
C ILE A 44 2.42 29.19 1.58
N LEU A 45 3.50 29.59 0.90
CA LEU A 45 4.46 28.69 0.29
C LEU A 45 5.83 28.98 0.89
N VAL A 46 6.49 27.95 1.40
CA VAL A 46 7.88 28.03 1.81
C VAL A 46 8.75 27.32 0.78
N ALA A 47 9.87 27.94 0.41
CA ALA A 47 10.85 27.33 -0.49
C ALA A 47 12.25 27.44 0.09
N ILE A 48 13.01 26.36 -0.03
CA ILE A 48 14.43 26.32 0.28
C ILE A 48 15.18 26.52 -1.05
N VAL A 49 15.97 27.57 -1.16
CA VAL A 49 16.75 27.91 -2.35
C VAL A 49 18.24 27.84 -2.03
N TYR A 50 18.95 27.00 -2.78
CA TYR A 50 20.39 26.85 -2.71
C TYR A 50 21.05 27.65 -3.82
N ASN A 51 21.96 28.56 -3.47
CA ASN A 51 22.75 29.30 -4.43
C ASN A 51 24.16 28.66 -4.52
N ASP A 52 24.48 28.07 -5.66
CA ASP A 52 25.71 27.32 -5.93
C ASP A 52 26.97 28.21 -5.95
N ILE A 53 26.85 29.45 -6.42
CA ILE A 53 27.93 30.44 -6.46
C ILE A 53 28.33 30.88 -5.04
N SER A 54 27.35 31.28 -4.24
CA SER A 54 27.56 31.78 -2.88
C SER A 54 27.62 30.67 -1.83
N ARG A 55 27.25 29.44 -2.20
CA ARG A 55 27.11 28.26 -1.33
C ARG A 55 26.23 28.53 -0.11
N LEU A 56 25.20 29.35 -0.29
CA LEU A 56 24.24 29.70 0.75
C LEU A 56 22.90 29.06 0.48
N CYS A 57 22.31 28.49 1.53
CA CYS A 57 20.95 27.99 1.50
C CYS A 57 20.04 29.00 2.22
N ARG A 58 18.90 29.33 1.63
CA ARG A 58 17.94 30.30 2.18
C ARG A 58 16.55 29.69 2.20
N ILE A 59 15.82 29.97 3.26
CA ILE A 59 14.39 29.73 3.35
C ILE A 59 13.70 31.02 2.92
N ILE A 60 12.80 30.93 1.95
CA ILE A 60 12.03 32.05 1.42
C ILE A 60 10.56 31.76 1.63
N LEU A 61 9.85 32.72 2.22
CA LEU A 61 8.42 32.63 2.45
C LEU A 61 7.68 33.47 1.40
N PHE A 62 6.77 32.85 0.69
CA PHE A 62 5.87 33.48 -0.26
C PHE A 62 4.44 33.47 0.28
N SER A 63 3.73 34.58 0.09
CA SER A 63 2.29 34.66 0.25
C SER A 63 1.66 34.84 -1.12
N ILE A 64 0.74 33.96 -1.43
CA ILE A 64 -0.04 33.96 -2.66
C ILE A 64 -1.46 34.35 -2.29
N ASP A 65 -1.92 35.46 -2.84
CA ASP A 65 -3.32 35.88 -2.79
C ASP A 65 -4.02 35.34 -4.04
N ALA A 66 -4.89 34.35 -3.84
CA ALA A 66 -5.66 33.67 -4.87
C ALA A 66 -7.15 34.05 -4.86
N SER A 67 -7.53 35.13 -4.17
CA SER A 67 -8.92 35.62 -4.10
C SER A 67 -9.54 35.93 -5.49
N ASP A 68 -8.71 36.30 -6.47
CA ASP A 68 -9.07 36.40 -7.89
C ASP A 68 -8.15 35.48 -8.70
N SER A 69 -8.69 34.36 -9.20
CA SER A 69 -7.93 33.37 -9.98
C SER A 69 -7.35 33.93 -11.29
N GLN A 70 -7.87 35.05 -11.80
CA GLN A 70 -7.31 35.73 -12.97
C GLN A 70 -6.23 36.75 -12.61
N LYS A 71 -6.07 37.09 -11.33
CA LYS A 71 -5.12 38.11 -10.84
C LYS A 71 -4.36 37.64 -9.60
N ALA A 72 -4.06 36.34 -9.51
CA ALA A 72 -3.31 35.80 -8.39
C ALA A 72 -2.01 36.60 -8.21
N SER A 73 -1.76 37.07 -6.99
CA SER A 73 -0.58 37.89 -6.68
C SER A 73 0.36 37.13 -5.76
N ILE A 74 1.63 37.06 -6.12
CA ILE A 74 2.67 36.39 -5.33
C ILE A 74 3.57 37.46 -4.73
N LYS A 75 3.76 37.42 -3.42
CA LYS A 75 4.63 38.35 -2.68
C LYS A 75 5.62 37.57 -1.84
N VAL A 76 6.88 38.00 -1.86
CA VAL A 76 7.88 37.54 -0.89
C VAL A 76 7.58 38.22 0.44
N VAL A 77 7.37 37.42 1.48
CA VAL A 77 7.05 37.87 2.84
C VAL A 77 8.30 37.98 3.68
N GLY A 78 9.24 37.04 3.52
CA GLY A 78 10.44 37.00 4.33
C GLY A 78 11.51 36.07 3.75
N ARG A 79 12.71 36.18 4.33
CA ARG A 79 13.85 35.33 3.98
C ARG A 79 14.68 35.06 5.23
N LEU A 80 15.15 33.83 5.37
CA LEU A 80 16.01 33.41 6.46
C LEU A 80 17.21 32.64 5.90
N PRO A 81 18.46 33.07 6.18
CA PRO A 81 19.63 32.29 5.83
C PRO A 81 19.72 31.06 6.74
N LEU A 82 19.91 29.88 6.14
CA LEU A 82 20.45 28.74 6.89
C LEU A 82 21.94 28.98 7.14
N GLU A 83 22.48 28.50 8.26
CA GLU A 83 23.90 28.70 8.56
C GLU A 83 24.77 28.09 7.45
N PHE A 84 25.88 28.76 7.12
CA PHE A 84 26.77 28.39 6.00
C PHE A 84 27.34 26.95 6.09
N LYS A 85 27.27 26.31 7.27
CA LYS A 85 27.76 24.96 7.52
C LYS A 85 26.65 23.93 7.73
N THR A 86 25.38 24.32 7.68
CA THR A 86 24.27 23.38 7.79
C THR A 86 24.24 22.51 6.53
N PRO A 87 24.16 21.17 6.66
CA PRO A 87 23.91 20.29 5.52
C PRO A 87 22.64 20.71 4.77
N LEU A 88 22.56 20.37 3.49
CA LEU A 88 21.35 20.65 2.72
C LEU A 88 20.17 19.90 3.35
N PRO A 89 19.00 20.54 3.48
CA PRO A 89 17.81 19.87 3.96
C PRO A 89 17.44 18.67 3.10
N ILE A 90 17.16 17.53 3.73
CA ILE A 90 16.69 16.31 3.07
C ILE A 90 15.17 16.36 2.93
N LEU A 91 14.47 16.80 3.98
CA LEU A 91 13.02 16.91 4.00
C LEU A 91 12.57 18.30 4.47
N LEU A 92 11.45 18.74 3.90
CA LEU A 92 10.71 19.93 4.26
C LEU A 92 9.27 19.51 4.49
N LEU A 93 8.75 19.69 5.70
CA LEU A 93 7.49 19.09 6.14
C LEU A 93 6.54 20.17 6.66
N PRO A 94 5.38 20.42 6.03
CA PRO A 94 4.39 21.29 6.64
C PRO A 94 3.76 20.62 7.87
N LEU A 95 3.58 21.37 8.96
CA LEU A 95 3.00 20.86 10.19
C LEU A 95 1.53 21.26 10.27
N GLN A 96 0.64 20.27 10.42
CA GLN A 96 -0.79 20.56 10.53
C GLN A 96 -1.20 20.94 11.97
N CYS A 97 -0.55 20.35 12.97
CA CYS A 97 -0.74 20.65 14.39
C CYS A 97 -0.18 22.04 14.79
N TYR A 98 0.77 22.58 14.02
CA TYR A 98 1.31 23.93 14.17
C TYR A 98 1.08 24.75 12.90
N GLN A 99 0.02 25.56 12.90
CA GLN A 99 -0.35 26.37 11.74
C GLN A 99 0.78 27.32 11.31
N GLU A 100 0.86 27.56 10.00
CA GLU A 100 1.88 28.35 9.32
C GLU A 100 3.32 27.95 9.71
N SER A 101 3.53 26.70 10.12
CA SER A 101 4.83 26.17 10.55
C SER A 101 5.22 24.93 9.76
N PHE A 102 6.53 24.66 9.74
CA PHE A 102 7.11 23.54 9.04
C PHE A 102 8.36 23.04 9.76
N MET A 103 8.71 21.78 9.50
CA MET A 103 9.93 21.16 9.97
C MET A 103 10.93 21.04 8.82
N VAL A 104 12.19 21.29 9.12
CA VAL A 104 13.32 21.06 8.23
C VAL A 104 14.19 19.98 8.84
N ILE A 105 14.41 18.90 8.09
CA ILE A 105 15.24 17.76 8.49
C ILE A 105 16.48 17.75 7.60
N THR A 106 17.65 17.67 8.22
CA THR A 106 18.94 17.43 7.56
C THR A 106 19.47 16.06 7.98
N GLU A 107 20.64 15.66 7.47
CA GLU A 107 21.32 14.43 7.91
C GLU A 107 21.63 14.40 9.42
N ARG A 108 21.68 15.56 10.08
CA ARG A 108 22.19 15.67 11.47
C ARG A 108 21.26 16.37 12.44
N THR A 109 20.31 17.14 11.92
CA THR A 109 19.51 18.03 12.76
C THR A 109 18.08 18.14 12.25
N VAL A 110 17.19 18.40 13.19
CA VAL A 110 15.80 18.78 12.96
C VAL A 110 15.57 20.16 13.56
N CYS A 111 14.83 21.00 12.86
CA CYS A 111 14.34 22.26 13.41
C CYS A 111 12.91 22.53 12.93
N VAL A 112 12.15 23.22 13.77
CA VAL A 112 10.79 23.69 13.45
C VAL A 112 10.83 25.20 13.35
N LEU A 113 10.22 25.71 12.28
CA LEU A 113 10.20 27.12 11.93
C LEU A 113 8.76 27.52 11.58
N SER A 114 8.39 28.73 11.98
CA SER A 114 7.13 29.34 11.59
C SER A 114 7.30 30.38 10.49
N ALA A 115 6.19 30.73 9.84
CA ALA A 115 6.12 31.87 8.93
C ALA A 115 6.53 33.18 9.64
N ASP A 116 6.21 33.32 10.93
CA ASP A 116 6.57 34.50 11.73
C ASP A 116 8.09 34.61 11.90
N ASP A 117 8.76 33.50 12.20
CA ASP A 117 10.24 33.44 12.32
C ASP A 117 10.92 33.95 11.05
N ILE A 118 10.44 33.51 9.87
CA ILE A 118 11.01 33.94 8.59
C ILE A 118 10.72 35.43 8.33
N SER A 119 9.50 35.88 8.62
CA SER A 119 9.07 37.27 8.36
C SER A 119 9.79 38.28 9.25
N CYS A 120 10.08 37.90 10.49
CA CYS A 120 10.84 38.69 11.46
C CYS A 120 12.36 38.54 11.30
N GLY A 121 12.81 37.59 10.49
CA GLY A 121 14.24 37.28 10.31
C GLY A 121 14.87 36.67 11.57
N ASN A 122 14.12 35.84 12.29
CA ASN A 122 14.59 35.16 13.49
C ASN A 122 15.61 34.06 13.14
N VAL A 123 16.88 34.36 13.36
CA VAL A 123 18.00 33.41 13.18
C VAL A 123 18.26 32.53 14.41
N LEU A 124 17.50 32.72 15.49
CA LEU A 124 17.60 31.96 16.73
C LEU A 124 16.38 31.04 16.85
N TYR A 125 16.45 29.91 16.17
CA TYR A 125 15.42 28.86 16.22
C TYR A 125 16.01 27.58 16.83
N PRO A 126 15.19 26.76 17.52
CA PRO A 126 15.66 25.54 18.15
C PRO A 126 16.12 24.53 17.10
N VAL A 127 17.29 23.94 17.35
CA VAL A 127 17.89 22.90 16.51
C VAL A 127 18.17 21.70 17.39
N VAL A 128 17.48 20.59 17.11
CA VAL A 128 17.62 19.33 17.84
C VAL A 128 18.51 18.40 17.03
N PRO A 129 19.60 17.85 17.59
CA PRO A 129 20.44 16.89 16.89
C PRO A 129 19.72 15.54 16.73
N ILE A 130 19.98 14.86 15.62
CA ILE A 130 19.56 13.47 15.40
C ILE A 130 20.63 12.59 16.07
N SER A 131 20.28 11.94 17.18
CA SER A 131 21.21 11.10 17.95
C SER A 131 21.20 9.67 17.41
N SER A 132 22.27 9.23 16.76
CA SER A 132 22.43 7.84 16.30
C SER A 132 22.32 6.82 17.45
N ASN A 133 22.62 7.23 18.69
CA ASN A 133 22.56 6.38 19.87
C ASN A 133 21.12 6.07 20.33
N ASP A 134 20.14 6.86 19.91
CA ASP A 134 18.73 6.66 20.28
C ASP A 134 18.09 5.51 19.48
N PHE A 135 18.78 5.07 18.43
CA PHE A 135 18.37 4.02 17.53
C PHE A 135 19.37 2.89 17.70
N ASP A 136 18.93 1.75 18.25
CA ASP A 136 19.69 0.59 18.74
C ASP A 136 20.61 -0.04 17.66
N SER A 137 21.55 0.75 17.18
CA SER A 137 22.38 0.54 16.01
C SER A 137 23.82 0.48 16.52
N ASN A 138 24.35 -0.73 16.58
CA ASN A 138 25.78 -0.95 16.85
C ASN A 138 26.69 -0.42 15.71
N THR A 139 26.10 0.27 14.73
CA THR A 139 26.72 0.86 13.57
C THR A 139 26.83 2.36 13.79
N ASN A 140 28.05 2.91 13.79
CA ASN A 140 28.32 4.36 13.77
C ASN A 140 27.91 5.01 12.42
N GLU A 141 26.87 4.50 11.76
CA GLU A 141 26.42 4.98 10.46
C GLU A 141 25.38 6.09 10.68
N ASP A 142 25.55 7.19 9.94
CA ASP A 142 24.62 8.31 9.96
C ASP A 142 23.28 7.82 9.38
N ILE A 143 22.22 7.84 10.19
CA ILE A 143 20.89 7.37 9.79
C ILE A 143 20.28 8.36 8.81
N LEU A 144 19.93 7.87 7.61
CA LEU A 144 19.34 8.71 6.59
C LEU A 144 17.81 8.61 6.64
N ILE A 145 17.17 9.67 7.12
CA ILE A 145 15.70 9.80 7.07
C ILE A 145 15.29 10.07 5.62
N THR A 146 14.50 9.15 5.04
CA THR A 146 14.11 9.16 3.62
C THR A 146 12.67 9.59 3.41
N SER A 147 11.81 9.42 4.40
CA SER A 147 10.38 9.70 4.27
C SER A 147 9.72 10.05 5.60
N TYR A 148 8.51 10.56 5.48
CA TYR A 148 7.67 10.95 6.61
C TYR A 148 6.21 10.62 6.33
N SER A 149 5.42 10.54 7.39
CA SER A 149 3.97 10.66 7.32
C SER A 149 3.46 11.41 8.55
N LEU A 150 2.46 12.27 8.34
CA LEU A 150 1.63 12.77 9.43
C LEU A 150 0.79 11.61 9.99
N CYS A 151 0.39 11.75 11.25
CA CYS A 151 -0.51 10.82 11.92
C CYS A 151 -1.95 10.98 11.41
N ALA A 152 -2.80 9.99 11.72
CA ALA A 152 -4.20 9.96 11.30
C ALA A 152 -5.01 11.11 11.90
N ASP A 153 -4.69 11.53 13.13
CA ASP A 153 -5.26 12.72 13.75
C ASP A 153 -4.31 13.92 13.57
N PRO A 154 -4.64 14.87 12.68
CA PRO A 154 -3.77 15.99 12.36
C PRO A 154 -3.54 16.97 13.52
N THR A 155 -4.28 16.84 14.61
CA THR A 155 -4.12 17.68 15.80
C THR A 155 -3.03 17.16 16.73
N LEU A 156 -2.62 15.90 16.58
CA LEU A 156 -1.62 15.30 17.45
C LEU A 156 -0.22 15.79 17.08
N PRO A 157 0.60 16.17 18.08
CA PRO A 157 1.94 16.71 17.86
C PRO A 157 2.97 15.59 17.69
N TYR A 158 2.75 14.67 16.77
CA TYR A 158 3.75 13.69 16.38
C TYR A 158 3.65 13.31 14.92
N MET A 159 4.73 12.71 14.40
CA MET A 159 4.80 12.19 13.04
C MET A 159 5.59 10.90 12.99
N TYR A 160 5.43 10.18 11.89
CA TYR A 160 6.23 9.01 11.58
C TYR A 160 7.34 9.37 10.60
N LEU A 161 8.52 8.81 10.82
CA LEU A 161 9.69 8.99 9.98
C LEU A 161 10.24 7.61 9.63
N GLY A 162 10.68 7.46 8.39
CA GLY A 162 11.28 6.24 7.88
C GLY A 162 12.71 6.46 7.42
N THR A 163 13.55 5.43 7.56
CA THR A 163 14.96 5.48 7.16
C THR A 163 15.27 4.45 6.08
N ALA A 164 16.32 4.72 5.30
CA ALA A 164 16.80 3.82 4.26
C ALA A 164 17.22 2.45 4.82
N GLU A 165 17.63 2.37 6.07
CA GLU A 165 18.05 1.15 6.77
C GLU A 165 16.87 0.36 7.36
N GLY A 166 15.65 0.88 7.20
CA GLY A 166 14.41 0.22 7.64
C GLY A 166 14.00 0.55 9.08
N TYR A 167 14.50 1.64 9.67
CA TYR A 167 14.01 2.07 10.97
C TYR A 167 12.73 2.88 10.82
N LEU A 168 11.65 2.41 11.46
CA LEU A 168 10.42 3.17 11.61
C LEU A 168 10.44 3.90 12.95
N LEU A 169 10.30 5.22 12.89
CA LEU A 169 10.45 6.12 14.03
C LEU A 169 9.17 6.93 14.23
N LYS A 170 8.86 7.23 15.48
CA LYS A 170 7.88 8.23 15.89
C LYS A 170 8.61 9.40 16.51
N LEU A 171 8.40 10.59 15.95
CA LEU A 171 8.92 11.85 16.48
C LEU A 171 7.79 12.59 17.19
N ASP A 172 7.89 12.70 18.52
CA ASP A 172 7.01 13.52 19.34
C ASP A 172 7.53 14.96 19.39
N ILE A 173 6.71 15.87 18.89
CA ILE A 173 6.99 17.32 18.79
C ILE A 173 6.12 18.15 19.73
N SER A 174 5.55 17.54 20.78
CA SER A 174 4.79 18.26 21.81
C SER A 174 5.60 19.39 22.46
N ASP A 175 6.92 19.19 22.57
CA ASP A 175 7.90 20.19 23.01
C ASP A 175 8.96 20.39 21.91
N LEU A 176 8.98 21.58 21.32
CA LEU A 176 9.87 21.92 20.20
C LEU A 176 11.34 22.08 20.63
N ASP A 177 11.59 22.38 21.91
CA ASP A 177 12.95 22.50 22.43
C ASP A 177 13.53 21.13 22.85
N SER A 178 12.65 20.15 23.09
CA SER A 178 13.03 18.80 23.54
C SER A 178 12.26 17.67 22.84
N MET A 179 12.29 17.67 21.51
CA MET A 179 11.65 16.65 20.68
C MET A 179 12.15 15.24 21.05
N LYS A 180 11.22 14.27 21.13
CA LYS A 180 11.55 12.89 21.54
C LYS A 180 11.47 11.93 20.37
N TRP A 181 12.55 11.20 20.18
CA TRP A 181 12.66 10.12 19.21
C TRP A 181 12.24 8.79 19.85
N ILE A 182 11.29 8.10 19.23
CA ILE A 182 10.80 6.81 19.69
C ILE A 182 10.98 5.81 18.55
N ALA A 183 11.87 4.83 18.73
CA ALA A 183 12.02 3.72 17.80
C ALA A 183 10.79 2.81 17.89
N CYS A 184 10.07 2.63 16.78
CA CYS A 184 8.89 1.80 16.74
C CYS A 184 9.24 0.35 16.38
N GLN A 185 9.89 0.14 15.23
CA GLN A 185 10.25 -1.19 14.74
C GLN A 185 11.32 -1.09 13.65
N LYS A 186 12.14 -2.15 13.50
CA LYS A 186 12.94 -2.37 12.30
C LYS A 186 12.13 -3.18 11.28
N VAL A 187 11.88 -2.58 10.13
CA VAL A 187 11.11 -3.12 9.00
C VAL A 187 11.98 -3.17 7.75
N ASN A 188 11.39 -3.40 6.57
CA ASN A 188 12.15 -3.30 5.32
C ASN A 188 12.68 -1.87 5.11
N PRO A 189 13.80 -1.68 4.40
CA PRO A 189 14.28 -0.38 3.93
C PRO A 189 13.15 0.52 3.46
N ILE A 190 13.02 1.71 4.06
CA ILE A 190 11.93 2.63 3.74
C ILE A 190 12.43 3.62 2.69
N GLY A 191 11.71 3.69 1.57
CA GLY A 191 11.99 4.61 0.48
C GLY A 191 11.44 6.01 0.73
N GLN A 192 11.19 6.72 -0.35
CA GLN A 192 10.88 8.16 -0.32
C GLN A 192 9.44 8.50 0.09
N GLN A 193 8.55 7.51 0.21
CA GLN A 193 7.14 7.75 0.46
C GLN A 193 6.59 6.89 1.59
N MET A 194 5.89 7.57 2.49
CA MET A 194 5.16 7.04 3.63
C MET A 194 3.80 7.72 3.72
N CYS A 195 2.77 6.99 4.13
CA CYS A 195 1.43 7.53 4.29
C CYS A 195 0.63 6.71 5.30
N VAL A 196 0.11 7.38 6.33
CA VAL A 196 -0.90 6.82 7.21
C VAL A 196 -2.23 6.82 6.47
N LEU A 197 -2.82 5.63 6.29
CA LEU A 197 -4.10 5.42 5.63
C LEU A 197 -5.29 5.72 6.54
N GLY A 198 -5.07 5.63 7.86
CA GLY A 198 -6.07 5.92 8.88
C GLY A 198 -5.98 4.97 10.08
N LEU A 199 -7.00 5.03 10.92
CA LEU A 199 -7.16 4.14 12.06
C LEU A 199 -7.88 2.85 11.65
N ILE A 200 -7.37 1.73 12.14
CA ILE A 200 -7.95 0.40 11.97
C ILE A 200 -8.15 -0.26 13.33
N GLN A 201 -9.07 -1.21 13.39
CA GLN A 201 -9.22 -2.09 14.53
C GLN A 201 -8.54 -3.42 14.21
N VAL A 202 -7.67 -3.86 15.11
CA VAL A 202 -6.90 -5.11 15.00
C VAL A 202 -7.38 -6.05 16.10
N ASP A 203 -7.58 -7.30 15.74
CA ASP A 203 -7.85 -8.40 16.67
C ASP A 203 -6.52 -9.04 17.06
N ASP A 204 -6.25 -9.19 18.35
CA ASP A 204 -5.11 -9.97 18.81
C ASP A 204 -5.43 -11.48 18.83
N ASP A 205 -4.39 -12.31 18.99
CA ASP A 205 -4.55 -13.77 19.05
C ASP A 205 -5.41 -14.23 20.25
N GLU A 206 -5.68 -13.35 21.22
CA GLU A 206 -6.52 -13.59 22.40
C GLU A 206 -7.98 -13.10 22.20
N GLY A 207 -8.29 -12.47 21.06
CA GLY A 207 -9.62 -11.96 20.72
C GLY A 207 -9.92 -10.55 21.25
N GLU A 208 -8.91 -9.85 21.79
CA GLU A 208 -9.03 -8.47 22.26
C GLU A 208 -8.78 -7.50 21.10
N LEU A 209 -9.71 -6.56 20.95
CA LEU A 209 -9.67 -5.58 19.87
C LEU A 209 -8.97 -4.30 20.32
N TRP A 210 -7.96 -3.88 19.57
CA TRP A 210 -7.24 -2.62 19.82
C TRP A 210 -7.13 -1.78 18.55
N MET A 211 -6.85 -0.49 18.72
CA MET A 211 -6.78 0.47 17.62
C MET A 211 -5.33 0.68 17.17
N ALA A 212 -5.12 0.70 15.86
CA ALA A 212 -3.81 0.92 15.25
C ALA A 212 -3.89 1.98 14.14
N GLU A 213 -2.82 2.73 13.96
CA GLU A 213 -2.59 3.51 12.73
C GLU A 213 -2.04 2.58 11.65
N ALA A 214 -2.73 2.49 10.52
CA ALA A 214 -2.30 1.75 9.36
C ALA A 214 -1.35 2.62 8.53
N LEU A 215 -0.04 2.37 8.62
CA LEU A 215 0.99 3.09 7.88
C LEU A 215 1.42 2.27 6.67
N PHE A 216 1.25 2.81 5.47
CA PHE A 216 1.82 2.27 4.25
C PHE A 216 3.12 2.99 3.92
N TYR A 217 4.13 2.23 3.50
CA TYR A 217 5.37 2.80 2.98
C TYR A 217 5.89 2.06 1.76
N VAL A 218 6.55 2.80 0.87
CA VAL A 218 7.21 2.26 -0.31
C VAL A 218 8.60 1.78 0.09
N GLY A 219 8.94 0.54 -0.23
CA GLY A 219 10.27 -0.02 0.09
C GLY A 219 11.37 0.53 -0.81
N GLU A 220 12.51 0.92 -0.23
CA GLU A 220 13.72 1.32 -0.96
C GLU A 220 14.45 0.07 -1.45
N SER A 221 14.30 -0.28 -2.73
CA SER A 221 14.87 -1.53 -3.27
C SER A 221 14.42 -2.79 -2.51
N ALA A 222 13.24 -2.72 -1.88
CA ALA A 222 12.67 -3.76 -1.03
C ALA A 222 11.15 -3.83 -1.24
N ASP A 223 10.53 -4.92 -0.77
CA ASP A 223 9.07 -5.04 -0.75
C ASP A 223 8.44 -3.93 0.09
N SER A 224 7.36 -3.34 -0.43
CA SER A 224 6.60 -2.30 0.27
C SER A 224 5.73 -2.96 1.33
N GLN A 225 5.48 -2.28 2.45
CA GLN A 225 4.70 -2.87 3.55
C GLN A 225 3.61 -1.93 4.05
N LEU A 226 2.50 -2.54 4.45
CA LEU A 226 1.47 -1.94 5.28
C LEU A 226 1.68 -2.45 6.71
N VAL A 227 1.91 -1.52 7.64
CA VAL A 227 2.24 -1.80 9.04
C VAL A 227 1.14 -1.23 9.93
N ALA A 228 0.71 -2.02 10.91
CA ALA A 228 -0.14 -1.56 12.01
C ALA A 228 0.75 -1.05 13.14
N ILE A 229 0.60 0.22 13.50
CA ILE A 229 1.29 0.85 14.64
C ILE A 229 0.26 1.07 15.75
N PRO A 230 0.45 0.53 16.96
CA PRO A 230 -0.48 0.74 18.06
C PRO A 230 -0.74 2.21 18.33
N TRP A 231 -2.02 2.55 18.36
CA TRP A 231 -2.49 3.89 18.66
C TRP A 231 -2.60 4.04 20.18
N ASN A 232 -1.54 4.57 20.80
CA ASN A 232 -1.52 4.81 22.24
C ASN A 232 -2.24 6.12 22.56
N ASP A 233 -3.54 6.03 22.89
CA ASP A 233 -4.30 7.14 23.47
C ASP A 233 -4.11 7.18 24.99
N GLY A 234 -2.87 7.46 25.43
CA GLY A 234 -2.53 7.70 26.83
C GLY A 234 -2.41 6.46 27.75
N ASP A 235 -1.21 6.24 28.27
CA ASP A 235 -0.90 5.55 29.56
C ASP A 235 -1.34 4.11 29.85
N SER A 236 -2.07 3.38 28.99
CA SER A 236 -2.37 1.97 29.26
C SER A 236 -1.40 1.01 28.58
N CYS A 237 -0.49 0.45 29.38
CA CYS A 237 0.35 -0.72 29.10
C CYS A 237 -0.45 -1.89 28.54
N ASN A 238 -0.31 -2.14 27.24
CA ASN A 238 -0.03 -3.43 26.63
C ASN A 238 0.42 -3.13 25.19
N THR A 239 1.63 -2.58 25.09
CA THR A 239 2.26 -2.15 23.84
C THR A 239 2.58 -3.38 23.00
N SER A 240 1.63 -3.82 22.18
CA SER A 240 1.93 -4.64 21.02
C SER A 240 3.02 -3.92 20.21
N ALA A 241 4.06 -4.62 19.78
CA ALA A 241 4.99 -4.03 18.84
C ALA A 241 4.24 -3.75 17.52
N PRO A 242 4.66 -2.75 16.73
CA PRO A 242 4.15 -2.63 15.37
C PRO A 242 4.32 -3.96 14.62
N PHE A 243 3.42 -4.27 13.69
CA PHE A 243 3.49 -5.51 12.93
C PHE A 243 3.01 -5.32 11.50
N VAL A 244 3.47 -6.20 10.60
CA VAL A 244 3.18 -6.11 9.17
C VAL A 244 1.82 -6.74 8.87
N LEU A 245 0.89 -5.93 8.36
CA LEU A 245 -0.43 -6.38 7.90
C LEU A 245 -0.36 -7.00 6.52
N GLN A 246 0.42 -6.40 5.62
CA GLN A 246 0.54 -6.83 4.25
C GLN A 246 1.90 -6.45 3.66
N THR A 247 2.48 -7.37 2.91
CA THR A 247 3.67 -7.14 2.09
C THR A 247 3.26 -7.08 0.62
N LEU A 248 3.67 -6.01 -0.06
CA LEU A 248 3.48 -5.83 -1.49
C LEU A 248 4.81 -6.04 -2.20
N VAL A 249 4.85 -7.10 -3.02
CA VAL A 249 6.06 -7.50 -3.74
C VAL A 249 6.54 -6.38 -4.65
N ASN A 250 7.77 -5.95 -4.45
CA ASN A 250 8.46 -4.97 -5.26
C ASN A 250 9.63 -5.66 -5.97
N ARG A 251 9.68 -5.52 -7.29
CA ARG A 251 10.75 -6.10 -8.12
C ARG A 251 11.76 -5.06 -8.57
N ALA A 252 11.68 -3.84 -8.04
CA ALA A 252 12.67 -2.81 -8.31
C ALA A 252 13.80 -2.84 -7.26
N PRO A 253 15.01 -2.37 -7.62
CA PRO A 253 15.47 -2.11 -8.98
C PRO A 253 15.74 -3.43 -9.71
N LEU A 254 15.43 -3.49 -11.01
CA LEU A 254 15.84 -4.62 -11.85
C LEU A 254 17.27 -4.38 -12.31
N THR A 255 18.21 -5.16 -11.79
CA THR A 255 19.65 -4.96 -12.07
C THR A 255 20.12 -5.77 -13.27
N ASP A 256 19.58 -6.97 -13.48
CA ASP A 256 19.88 -7.82 -14.62
C ASP A 256 18.71 -8.77 -14.92
N TRP A 257 18.70 -9.37 -16.12
CA TRP A 257 17.70 -10.36 -16.51
C TRP A 257 18.22 -11.36 -17.56
N GLN A 258 17.68 -12.58 -17.51
CA GLN A 258 18.00 -13.64 -18.48
C GLN A 258 16.77 -14.48 -18.80
N ILE A 259 16.65 -14.93 -20.05
CA ILE A 259 15.62 -15.90 -20.44
C ILE A 259 16.14 -17.32 -20.20
N VAL A 260 15.44 -18.08 -19.37
CA VAL A 260 15.69 -19.51 -19.14
C VAL A 260 14.72 -20.32 -19.98
N ARG A 261 15.29 -21.15 -20.86
CA ARG A 261 14.55 -22.09 -21.71
C ARG A 261 14.76 -23.50 -21.20
N LYS A 262 13.67 -24.21 -20.92
CA LYS A 262 13.71 -25.63 -20.54
C LYS A 262 12.85 -26.42 -21.51
N ASN A 263 13.41 -27.49 -22.09
CA ASN A 263 12.72 -28.30 -23.08
C ASN A 263 11.35 -28.78 -22.55
N GLY A 264 10.29 -28.49 -23.30
CA GLY A 264 8.92 -28.86 -22.93
C GLY A 264 8.27 -27.96 -21.88
N GLN A 265 8.90 -26.84 -21.48
CA GLN A 265 8.32 -25.83 -20.60
C GLN A 265 8.33 -24.46 -21.31
N PRO A 266 7.39 -23.57 -20.98
CA PRO A 266 7.40 -22.22 -21.51
C PRO A 266 8.64 -21.46 -21.05
N ASP A 267 9.15 -20.57 -21.91
CA ASP A 267 10.27 -19.68 -21.60
C ASP A 267 9.92 -18.82 -20.38
N ARG A 268 10.86 -18.71 -19.42
CA ARG A 268 10.72 -17.87 -18.23
C ARG A 268 11.78 -16.78 -18.23
N LEU A 269 11.39 -15.58 -17.84
CA LEU A 269 12.34 -14.49 -17.58
C LEU A 269 12.78 -14.58 -16.12
N VAL A 270 14.09 -14.65 -15.89
CA VAL A 270 14.70 -14.57 -14.56
C VAL A 270 15.25 -13.17 -14.41
N THR A 271 14.89 -12.47 -13.34
CA THR A 271 15.36 -11.11 -13.06
C THR A 271 16.05 -11.05 -11.71
N CYS A 272 17.15 -10.32 -11.63
CA CYS A 272 17.77 -9.91 -10.38
C CYS A 272 17.09 -8.61 -9.92
N SER A 273 16.56 -8.59 -8.69
CA SER A 273 16.00 -7.37 -8.12
C SER A 273 16.36 -7.16 -6.67
N GLY A 274 16.03 -5.97 -6.16
CA GLY A 274 16.34 -5.56 -4.80
C GLY A 274 17.81 -5.22 -4.63
N GLN A 275 18.18 -4.85 -3.41
CA GLN A 275 19.55 -4.51 -3.05
C GLN A 275 19.91 -5.13 -1.70
N ASP A 276 21.20 -5.43 -1.50
CA ASP A 276 21.77 -5.92 -0.24
C ASP A 276 21.01 -7.14 0.31
N GLU A 277 20.53 -7.08 1.56
CA GLU A 277 19.78 -8.17 2.21
C GLU A 277 18.41 -8.43 1.56
N GLN A 278 17.90 -7.49 0.75
CA GLN A 278 16.62 -7.58 0.04
C GLN A 278 16.80 -8.06 -1.41
N GLY A 279 18.03 -8.41 -1.82
CA GLY A 279 18.32 -8.94 -3.15
C GLY A 279 17.65 -10.29 -3.40
N ALA A 280 16.89 -10.40 -4.50
CA ALA A 280 16.15 -11.60 -4.88
C ALA A 280 16.24 -11.92 -6.37
N LEU A 281 16.06 -13.21 -6.70
CA LEU A 281 15.83 -13.67 -8.08
C LEU A 281 14.34 -13.91 -8.26
N HIS A 282 13.72 -13.27 -9.25
CA HIS A 282 12.33 -13.52 -9.61
C HIS A 282 12.22 -14.25 -10.93
N TYR A 283 11.32 -15.23 -10.95
CA TYR A 283 10.92 -15.94 -12.16
C TYR A 283 9.58 -15.37 -12.63
N ILE A 284 9.58 -14.80 -13.83
CA ILE A 284 8.43 -14.20 -14.47
C ILE A 284 8.05 -15.07 -15.66
N SER A 285 6.93 -15.77 -15.53
CA SER A 285 6.30 -16.58 -16.56
C SER A 285 5.22 -15.74 -17.26
N ARG A 286 5.08 -15.93 -18.59
CA ARG A 286 3.93 -15.41 -19.34
C ARG A 286 2.66 -16.20 -19.04
N ASP A 287 2.83 -17.49 -18.77
CA ASP A 287 1.74 -18.43 -18.54
C ASP A 287 1.38 -18.50 -17.06
N VAL A 288 0.14 -18.91 -16.77
CA VAL A 288 -0.28 -19.18 -15.40
C VAL A 288 0.36 -20.50 -14.97
N ASP A 289 1.20 -20.43 -13.95
CA ASP A 289 1.77 -21.63 -13.35
C ASP A 289 0.65 -22.41 -12.65
N SER A 290 0.37 -23.62 -13.14
CA SER A 290 -0.58 -24.54 -12.53
C SER A 290 0.16 -25.58 -11.69
N THR A 291 -0.30 -25.81 -10.47
CA THR A 291 0.14 -26.95 -9.66
C THR A 291 -0.81 -28.12 -9.87
N THR A 292 -0.27 -29.28 -10.25
CA THR A 292 -1.06 -30.51 -10.31
C THR A 292 -1.32 -30.98 -8.88
N LEU A 293 -2.55 -30.82 -8.42
CA LEU A 293 -2.98 -31.30 -7.10
C LEU A 293 -3.14 -32.82 -7.11
N TYR A 294 -3.70 -33.36 -8.19
CA TYR A 294 -3.96 -34.79 -8.34
C TYR A 294 -3.81 -35.22 -9.81
N ALA A 295 -3.29 -36.43 -10.01
CA ALA A 295 -3.25 -37.10 -11.31
C ALA A 295 -3.83 -38.51 -11.14
N SER A 296 -4.89 -38.81 -11.88
CA SER A 296 -5.53 -40.12 -11.85
C SER A 296 -4.75 -41.15 -12.66
N ASP A 297 -4.68 -42.39 -12.18
CA ASP A 297 -4.18 -43.55 -12.94
C ASP A 297 -5.21 -44.06 -13.97
N VAL A 298 -6.46 -43.57 -13.90
CA VAL A 298 -7.54 -43.96 -14.81
C VAL A 298 -7.25 -43.44 -16.22
N ASN A 299 -7.46 -44.31 -17.21
CA ASN A 299 -7.22 -43.95 -18.61
C ASN A 299 -8.41 -43.18 -19.22
N TRP A 300 -8.26 -41.85 -19.32
CA TRP A 300 -9.23 -40.91 -19.88
C TRP A 300 -9.11 -40.75 -21.41
N ASN A 301 -8.77 -41.82 -22.13
CA ASN A 301 -8.63 -41.79 -23.58
C ASN A 301 -9.92 -41.37 -24.30
N GLY A 302 -9.82 -40.37 -25.16
CA GLY A 302 -10.91 -39.92 -26.03
C GLY A 302 -11.94 -39.01 -25.36
N ILE A 303 -11.70 -38.54 -24.13
CA ILE A 303 -12.50 -37.48 -23.52
C ILE A 303 -12.29 -36.16 -24.27
N THR A 304 -13.39 -35.48 -24.58
CA THR A 304 -13.39 -34.20 -25.31
C THR A 304 -13.98 -33.05 -24.50
N LYS A 305 -14.77 -33.36 -23.46
CA LYS A 305 -15.43 -32.38 -22.60
C LYS A 305 -15.50 -32.87 -21.18
N MET A 306 -15.39 -31.96 -20.22
CA MET A 306 -15.49 -32.26 -18.80
C MET A 306 -16.30 -31.18 -18.07
N TRP A 307 -17.03 -31.60 -17.05
CA TRP A 307 -17.77 -30.73 -16.15
C TRP A 307 -17.60 -31.22 -14.71
N CYS A 308 -17.58 -30.29 -13.76
CA CYS A 308 -17.61 -30.60 -12.35
C CYS A 308 -19.00 -30.28 -11.80
N LEU A 309 -19.66 -31.28 -11.23
CA LEU A 309 -20.98 -31.16 -10.61
C LEU A 309 -20.82 -31.17 -9.10
N SER A 310 -21.17 -30.08 -8.44
CA SER A 310 -21.25 -30.06 -6.98
C SER A 310 -22.67 -30.39 -6.53
N ASN A 311 -22.79 -31.18 -5.46
CA ASN A 311 -24.07 -31.43 -4.79
C ASN A 311 -24.26 -30.53 -3.56
N SER A 312 -25.44 -30.57 -2.95
CA SER A 312 -25.78 -29.78 -1.75
C SER A 312 -24.95 -30.16 -0.52
N LEU A 313 -24.35 -31.36 -0.50
CA LEU A 313 -23.49 -31.88 0.55
C LEU A 313 -22.00 -31.55 0.34
N GLY A 314 -21.65 -30.79 -0.71
CA GLY A 314 -20.26 -30.44 -1.03
C GLY A 314 -19.45 -31.53 -1.74
N ARG A 315 -20.06 -32.68 -2.09
CA ARG A 315 -19.41 -33.68 -2.94
C ARG A 315 -19.39 -33.21 -4.39
N CYS A 316 -18.27 -33.49 -5.06
CA CYS A 316 -18.06 -33.14 -6.46
C CYS A 316 -18.07 -34.41 -7.32
N HIS A 317 -18.68 -34.34 -8.50
CA HIS A 317 -18.63 -35.40 -9.50
C HIS A 317 -18.00 -34.84 -10.77
N LEU A 318 -16.97 -35.52 -11.28
CA LEU A 318 -16.38 -35.22 -12.56
C LEU A 318 -17.15 -35.98 -13.64
N VAL A 319 -17.84 -35.25 -14.51
CA VAL A 319 -18.49 -35.80 -15.69
C VAL A 319 -17.59 -35.59 -16.88
N ALA A 320 -17.13 -36.68 -17.51
CA ALA A 320 -16.23 -36.66 -18.65
C ALA A 320 -16.90 -37.31 -19.86
N SER A 321 -17.07 -36.56 -20.94
CA SER A 321 -17.71 -37.06 -22.17
C SER A 321 -16.71 -37.30 -23.28
N SER A 322 -16.83 -38.47 -23.90
CA SER A 322 -16.20 -38.85 -25.17
C SER A 322 -17.19 -38.73 -26.33
N SER A 323 -16.75 -39.09 -27.54
CA SER A 323 -17.62 -39.17 -28.73
C SER A 323 -18.66 -40.30 -28.69
N TYR A 324 -18.50 -41.28 -27.80
CA TYR A 324 -19.36 -42.48 -27.74
C TYR A 324 -20.10 -42.64 -26.42
N SER A 325 -19.55 -42.10 -25.33
CA SER A 325 -20.06 -42.32 -23.98
C SER A 325 -19.66 -41.20 -23.03
N THR A 326 -20.40 -41.13 -21.92
CA THR A 326 -20.10 -40.28 -20.77
C THR A 326 -19.64 -41.16 -19.61
N ARG A 327 -18.62 -40.73 -18.88
CA ARG A 327 -18.16 -41.36 -17.64
C ARG A 327 -18.34 -40.36 -16.49
N VAL A 328 -18.59 -40.89 -15.31
CA VAL A 328 -18.69 -40.10 -14.08
C VAL A 328 -17.72 -40.68 -13.07
N ALA A 329 -16.95 -39.80 -12.42
CA ALA A 329 -16.14 -40.16 -11.27
C ALA A 329 -16.57 -39.29 -10.08
N LEU A 330 -16.72 -39.91 -8.91
CA LEU A 330 -16.87 -39.17 -7.67
C LEU A 330 -15.50 -38.61 -7.26
N LEU A 331 -15.44 -37.32 -6.93
CA LEU A 331 -14.32 -36.66 -6.29
C LEU A 331 -14.63 -36.59 -4.78
N ASP A 332 -14.02 -37.48 -3.99
CA ASP A 332 -14.12 -37.42 -2.53
C ASP A 332 -13.07 -36.47 -1.94
N TYR A 333 -13.18 -36.15 -0.64
CA TYR A 333 -12.29 -35.26 0.11
C TYR A 333 -10.80 -35.64 0.09
N GLU A 334 -10.46 -36.87 -0.30
CA GLU A 334 -9.08 -37.33 -0.51
C GLU A 334 -8.65 -37.32 -1.99
N ASP A 335 -9.36 -36.61 -2.87
CA ASP A 335 -9.14 -36.56 -4.32
C ASP A 335 -9.12 -37.94 -5.01
N ARG A 336 -9.66 -38.97 -4.35
CA ARG A 336 -9.79 -40.31 -4.93
C ARG A 336 -10.94 -40.31 -5.93
N MET A 337 -10.68 -40.82 -7.13
CA MET A 337 -11.71 -41.07 -8.14
C MET A 337 -12.26 -42.48 -7.97
N ASP A 338 -13.54 -42.58 -7.66
CA ASP A 338 -14.28 -43.85 -7.65
C ASP A 338 -15.23 -43.89 -8.86
N GLU A 339 -15.08 -44.92 -9.72
CA GLU A 339 -15.80 -45.05 -11.00
C GLU A 339 -17.28 -45.48 -10.83
N ASP A 340 -17.74 -45.74 -9.60
CA ASP A 340 -18.99 -46.48 -9.36
C ASP A 340 -20.28 -45.62 -9.27
N THR A 341 -20.25 -44.32 -9.55
CA THR A 341 -21.47 -43.49 -9.50
C THR A 341 -22.24 -43.48 -10.84
N THR A 342 -22.73 -44.67 -11.22
CA THR A 342 -23.54 -44.90 -12.43
C THR A 342 -24.96 -44.29 -12.38
N GLU A 343 -25.38 -43.72 -11.24
CA GLU A 343 -26.77 -43.33 -11.02
C GLU A 343 -27.09 -41.86 -11.38
N ILE A 344 -26.09 -40.98 -11.48
CA ILE A 344 -26.34 -39.52 -11.56
C ILE A 344 -26.42 -39.00 -13.00
N VAL A 345 -25.90 -39.73 -13.99
CA VAL A 345 -25.75 -39.23 -15.37
C VAL A 345 -25.86 -40.39 -16.36
N GLU A 346 -26.50 -40.19 -17.50
CA GLU A 346 -26.59 -41.19 -18.55
C GLU A 346 -25.21 -41.40 -19.20
N THR A 347 -24.66 -42.61 -19.03
CA THR A 347 -23.27 -42.94 -19.42
C THR A 347 -23.15 -43.51 -20.84
N GLN A 348 -24.23 -44.07 -21.39
CA GLN A 348 -24.19 -44.77 -22.68
C GLN A 348 -24.14 -43.83 -23.89
N VAL A 349 -24.40 -42.54 -23.70
CA VAL A 349 -24.41 -41.55 -24.76
C VAL A 349 -23.50 -40.35 -24.44
N PRO A 350 -22.99 -39.64 -25.46
CA PRO A 350 -22.20 -38.43 -25.26
C PRO A 350 -23.03 -37.31 -24.63
N SER A 351 -22.45 -36.67 -23.60
CA SER A 351 -22.97 -35.43 -23.03
C SER A 351 -22.49 -34.25 -23.85
N ILE A 352 -23.43 -33.42 -24.30
CA ILE A 352 -23.15 -32.13 -24.93
C ILE A 352 -22.83 -31.10 -23.85
N TYR A 353 -23.54 -31.18 -22.72
CA TYR A 353 -23.41 -30.33 -21.55
C TYR A 353 -23.82 -31.09 -20.28
N ALA A 354 -23.16 -30.80 -19.16
CA ALA A 354 -23.61 -31.19 -17.84
C ALA A 354 -23.40 -30.03 -16.87
N GLY A 355 -24.29 -29.87 -15.90
CA GLY A 355 -24.19 -28.81 -14.89
C GLY A 355 -25.03 -29.11 -13.66
N SER A 356 -24.79 -28.39 -12.57
CA SER A 356 -25.65 -28.43 -11.39
C SER A 356 -26.08 -27.01 -11.01
N PHE A 357 -27.31 -26.87 -10.52
CA PHE A 357 -27.84 -25.59 -10.05
C PHE A 357 -28.79 -25.80 -8.87
N LYS A 358 -28.92 -24.79 -8.00
CA LYS A 358 -29.80 -24.84 -6.83
C LYS A 358 -31.22 -24.41 -7.20
N VAL A 359 -32.20 -25.22 -6.80
CA VAL A 359 -33.63 -24.95 -6.93
C VAL A 359 -34.23 -24.82 -5.53
N HIS A 360 -35.00 -23.76 -5.31
CA HIS A 360 -35.45 -23.30 -3.99
C HIS A 360 -36.27 -24.33 -3.17
N LEU A 361 -36.76 -25.41 -3.79
CA LEU A 361 -37.57 -26.47 -3.16
C LEU A 361 -36.99 -27.90 -3.30
N HIS A 362 -36.05 -28.11 -4.23
CA HIS A 362 -35.50 -29.43 -4.55
C HIS A 362 -33.99 -29.54 -4.26
N GLY A 363 -33.40 -28.53 -3.61
CA GLY A 363 -31.97 -28.53 -3.35
C GLY A 363 -31.17 -28.37 -4.64
N THR A 364 -30.09 -29.13 -4.78
CA THR A 364 -29.25 -29.09 -5.99
C THR A 364 -29.82 -30.04 -7.03
N VAL A 365 -30.02 -29.55 -8.25
CA VAL A 365 -30.46 -30.33 -9.40
C VAL A 365 -29.33 -30.43 -10.39
N VAL A 366 -29.11 -31.64 -10.91
CA VAL A 366 -28.17 -31.93 -11.99
C VAL A 366 -28.91 -31.89 -13.32
N ILE A 367 -28.32 -31.23 -14.31
CA ILE A 367 -28.79 -31.24 -15.69
C ILE A 367 -27.74 -31.91 -16.57
N GLN A 368 -28.21 -32.79 -17.45
CA GLN A 368 -27.42 -33.39 -18.51
C GLN A 368 -28.15 -33.18 -19.83
N ILE A 369 -27.43 -32.70 -20.85
CA ILE A 369 -27.95 -32.56 -22.21
C ILE A 369 -27.17 -33.52 -23.09
N THR A 370 -27.88 -34.44 -23.74
CA THR A 370 -27.34 -35.41 -24.69
C THR A 370 -27.92 -35.16 -26.08
N GLN A 371 -27.51 -35.95 -27.08
CA GLN A 371 -28.12 -35.90 -28.41
C GLN A 371 -29.58 -36.36 -28.40
N ASP A 372 -29.96 -37.18 -27.43
CA ASP A 372 -31.30 -37.76 -27.34
C ASP A 372 -32.28 -36.88 -26.56
N GLY A 373 -31.79 -35.96 -25.73
CA GLY A 373 -32.62 -35.02 -24.99
C GLY A 373 -31.94 -34.34 -23.81
N THR A 374 -32.74 -33.69 -22.98
CA THR A 374 -32.34 -33.08 -21.72
C THR A 374 -32.88 -33.87 -20.55
N THR A 375 -32.01 -34.17 -19.59
CA THR A 375 -32.35 -34.91 -18.37
C THR A 375 -32.05 -34.02 -17.16
N LEU A 376 -33.02 -33.92 -16.24
CA LEU A 376 -32.87 -33.29 -14.93
C LEU A 376 -32.95 -34.38 -13.86
N LEU A 377 -31.96 -34.41 -12.98
CA LEU A 377 -31.76 -35.42 -11.95
C LEU A 377 -31.59 -34.71 -10.60
N ASP A 378 -32.10 -35.31 -9.53
CA ASP A 378 -31.76 -34.91 -8.17
C ASP A 378 -30.31 -35.36 -7.83
N VAL A 379 -29.76 -34.87 -6.71
CA VAL A 379 -28.44 -35.25 -6.19
C VAL A 379 -28.29 -36.74 -5.87
N ASP A 380 -29.40 -37.45 -5.67
CA ASP A 380 -29.43 -38.91 -5.49
C ASP A 380 -29.62 -39.69 -6.81
N GLY A 381 -29.50 -39.01 -7.97
CA GLY A 381 -29.70 -39.65 -9.28
C GLY A 381 -31.17 -39.90 -9.65
N VAL A 382 -32.11 -39.39 -8.87
CA VAL A 382 -33.55 -39.54 -9.14
C VAL A 382 -33.95 -38.68 -10.32
N LEU A 383 -34.57 -39.29 -11.34
CA LEU A 383 -35.06 -38.59 -12.52
C LEU A 383 -36.20 -37.63 -12.16
N LEU A 384 -35.95 -36.33 -12.31
CA LEU A 384 -36.96 -35.28 -12.13
C LEU A 384 -37.68 -34.95 -13.44
N LEU A 385 -36.94 -34.90 -14.56
CA LEU A 385 -37.51 -34.60 -15.88
C LEU A 385 -36.65 -35.23 -16.99
N ARG A 386 -37.29 -35.82 -18.01
CA ARG A 386 -36.63 -36.18 -19.26
C ARG A 386 -37.38 -35.55 -20.43
N CYS A 387 -36.70 -34.73 -21.21
CA CYS A 387 -37.25 -34.06 -22.38
C CYS A 387 -36.53 -34.57 -23.64
N PRO A 388 -37.09 -35.54 -24.38
CA PRO A 388 -36.47 -36.04 -25.60
C PRO A 388 -36.45 -34.98 -26.71
N ASN A 389 -35.41 -35.01 -27.55
CA ASN A 389 -35.24 -34.05 -28.67
C ASN A 389 -36.22 -34.29 -29.83
N SER A 390 -36.86 -35.47 -29.87
CA SER A 390 -37.89 -35.81 -30.87
C SER A 390 -39.26 -35.97 -30.20
N SER A 391 -40.06 -34.89 -30.25
CA SER A 391 -41.50 -34.80 -29.96
C SER A 391 -41.99 -34.96 -28.50
N GLY A 392 -42.72 -33.94 -28.03
CA GLY A 392 -43.73 -34.01 -26.96
C GLY A 392 -43.20 -33.98 -25.51
N PHE A 393 -43.68 -33.04 -24.71
CA PHE A 393 -43.44 -33.00 -23.26
C PHE A 393 -44.01 -34.26 -22.59
N THR A 394 -43.16 -35.08 -21.98
CA THR A 394 -43.58 -36.13 -21.04
C THR A 394 -43.18 -35.69 -19.64
N THR A 395 -44.09 -35.01 -18.94
CA THR A 395 -43.93 -34.70 -17.52
C THR A 395 -44.15 -35.98 -16.72
N VAL A 396 -43.11 -36.53 -16.10
CA VAL A 396 -43.27 -37.59 -15.10
C VAL A 396 -43.48 -36.90 -13.76
N ILE A 397 -44.71 -36.95 -13.25
CA ILE A 397 -45.04 -36.48 -11.90
C ILE A 397 -44.56 -37.54 -10.92
N VAL A 398 -43.51 -37.25 -10.15
CA VAL A 398 -43.09 -38.08 -9.02
C VAL A 398 -44.15 -37.93 -7.92
N PRO A 399 -44.68 -39.03 -7.33
CA PRO A 399 -45.63 -38.91 -6.23
C PRO A 399 -44.89 -38.39 -4.99
N HIS A 400 -45.38 -37.28 -4.43
CA HIS A 400 -44.97 -36.85 -3.10
C HIS A 400 -45.41 -37.91 -2.07
N GLY A 401 -44.44 -38.57 -1.45
CA GLY A 401 -44.59 -39.33 -0.20
C GLY A 401 -44.21 -38.47 0.98
#